data_AF-A0AAN7C5B6-F1
#
_entry.id   AF-A0AAN7C5B6-F1
#
_cell.length_a   1.000
_cell.length_b   1.000
_cell.length_c   1.000
_cell.angle_alpha   90.00
_cell.angle_beta   90.00
_cell.angle_gamma   90.00
#
_symmetry.space_group_name_H-M   'P 1'
#
loop_
_entity.id
_entity.type
_entity.pdbx_description
1 polymer ?
#
loop_
_entity_poly.entity_id
_entity_poly.type
_entity_poly.pdbx_seq_one_letter_code
_entity_poly.pdbx_strand_id
1 'polypeptide(L)'
;MARDLSKPTPTVRFTDVRTLKRLFELIDSVPGDVLYLTHVTPADAVEIDRERERCRRKFRFCRYYPDHQLLILVLPTYLHEALHLNFDYDAFHHQLFQLGLRRDWFSTGWATYPDYTLEASGRQSYGEGDSTGRSSSRLGPNGWPCLVIEGGHSQSLDQLHADLGWWFSASNHEVKIVVLLKFDRRQDLIIVEEVPDRPGAMTRSRAAQLRPVCRQSITISRDGTTDPVSYHVTGAPLVYDFRLLFLRDPGPGQGDITVGVKDLQMWASKVWSAVHD
;
A
#
# COMPACT_ATOMS: atom_id res chain seq x y z
N MET A 1 -18.77 -23.46 6.45
CA MET A 1 -18.69 -22.75 7.75
C MET A 1 -18.15 -21.36 7.49
N ALA A 2 -19.00 -20.33 7.58
CA ALA A 2 -18.57 -18.94 7.42
C ALA A 2 -17.63 -18.58 8.59
N ARG A 3 -16.37 -18.26 8.29
CA ARG A 3 -15.42 -17.77 9.30
C ARG A 3 -15.82 -16.34 9.65
N ASP A 4 -16.10 -16.14 10.93
CA ASP A 4 -16.37 -14.84 11.52
C ASP A 4 -15.10 -13.96 11.48
N LEU A 5 -15.06 -13.02 10.52
CA LEU A 5 -14.03 -12.00 10.35
C LEU A 5 -14.40 -10.69 11.06
N SER A 6 -15.21 -10.76 12.12
CA SER A 6 -15.43 -9.64 13.04
C SER A 6 -14.26 -9.38 13.99
N LYS A 7 -13.24 -10.25 13.97
CA LYS A 7 -12.10 -10.12 14.89
C LYS A 7 -11.28 -8.87 14.57
N PRO A 8 -10.81 -8.15 15.61
CA PRO A 8 -9.83 -7.08 15.44
C PRO A 8 -8.63 -7.63 14.68
N THR A 9 -7.97 -6.75 13.91
CA THR A 9 -6.77 -7.07 13.15
C THR A 9 -5.83 -7.93 14.00
N PRO A 10 -5.42 -9.12 13.54
CA PRO A 10 -4.64 -10.05 14.34
C PRO A 10 -3.45 -9.35 14.97
N THR A 11 -3.47 -9.22 16.30
CA THR A 11 -2.44 -8.53 17.07
C THR A 11 -1.92 -9.47 18.14
N VAL A 12 -0.62 -9.74 18.12
CA VAL A 12 0.04 -10.70 19.01
C VAL A 12 1.26 -10.04 19.64
N ARG A 13 1.55 -10.36 20.91
CA ARG A 13 2.81 -9.95 21.53
C ARG A 13 3.89 -10.92 21.10
N PHE A 14 5.01 -10.42 20.61
CA PHE A 14 6.13 -11.27 20.22
C PHE A 14 6.62 -12.16 21.38
N THR A 15 6.54 -11.64 22.61
CA THR A 15 6.82 -12.37 23.85
C THR A 15 5.90 -13.55 24.14
N ASP A 16 4.78 -13.70 23.43
CA ASP A 16 3.88 -14.85 23.58
C ASP A 16 4.19 -15.94 22.53
N VAL A 17 4.80 -15.54 21.41
CA VAL A 17 5.35 -16.41 20.36
C VAL A 17 6.88 -16.47 20.44
N ARG A 18 7.40 -16.76 21.64
CA ARG A 18 8.83 -16.70 22.09
C ARG A 18 9.87 -17.45 21.25
N THR A 19 9.46 -18.11 20.17
CA THR A 19 10.38 -18.68 19.18
C THR A 19 9.92 -18.29 17.80
N LEU A 20 10.87 -18.03 16.90
CA LEU A 20 10.59 -17.76 15.50
C LEU A 20 9.79 -18.89 14.84
N LYS A 21 10.01 -20.14 15.29
CA LYS A 21 9.19 -21.28 14.86
C LYS A 21 7.70 -21.07 15.15
N ARG A 22 7.35 -20.66 16.38
CA ARG A 22 5.94 -20.39 16.75
C ARG A 22 5.38 -19.17 16.03
N LEU A 23 6.20 -18.14 15.82
CA LEU A 23 5.80 -16.99 15.00
C LEU A 23 5.44 -17.44 13.57
N PHE A 24 6.23 -18.31 12.97
CA PHE A 24 5.97 -18.79 11.60
C PHE A 24 4.74 -19.69 11.53
N GLU A 25 4.55 -20.58 12.51
CA GLU A 25 3.31 -21.37 12.65
C GLU A 25 2.08 -20.45 12.80
N LEU A 26 2.20 -19.37 13.57
CA LEU A 26 1.14 -18.37 13.70
C LEU A 26 0.87 -17.70 12.35
N ILE A 27 1.89 -17.18 11.67
CA ILE A 27 1.78 -16.52 10.36
C ILE A 27 1.04 -17.42 9.36
N ASP A 28 1.39 -18.71 9.31
CA ASP A 28 0.76 -19.69 8.41
C ASP A 28 -0.72 -19.96 8.74
N SER A 29 -1.16 -19.59 9.95
CA SER A 29 -2.54 -19.80 10.43
C SER A 29 -3.41 -18.55 10.38
N VAL A 30 -2.85 -17.36 10.14
CA VAL A 30 -3.61 -16.09 10.16
C VAL A 30 -4.60 -16.07 9.00
N PRO A 31 -5.91 -15.95 9.25
CA PRO A 31 -6.91 -15.78 8.20
C PRO A 31 -6.93 -14.32 7.77
N GLY A 32 -6.01 -13.92 6.89
CA GLY A 32 -5.90 -12.54 6.45
C GLY A 32 -4.58 -12.21 5.79
N ASP A 33 -4.42 -10.94 5.44
CA ASP A 33 -3.24 -10.38 4.77
C ASP A 33 -2.37 -9.51 5.67
N VAL A 34 -2.64 -9.47 6.98
CA VAL A 34 -1.85 -8.67 7.91
C VAL A 34 -1.74 -9.30 9.30
N LEU A 35 -0.60 -9.10 9.95
CA LEU A 35 -0.35 -9.46 11.36
C LEU A 35 0.41 -8.33 12.06
N TYR A 36 -0.11 -7.89 13.20
CA TYR A 36 0.52 -6.87 14.05
C TYR A 36 1.26 -7.57 15.19
N LEU A 37 2.57 -7.37 15.26
CA LEU A 37 3.42 -7.89 16.32
C LEU A 37 3.84 -6.75 17.24
N THR A 38 3.43 -6.80 18.50
CA THR A 38 3.81 -5.83 19.53
C THR A 38 4.93 -6.36 20.40
N HIS A 39 5.63 -5.47 21.11
CA HIS A 39 6.79 -5.81 21.94
C HIS A 39 7.94 -6.43 21.14
N VAL A 40 8.10 -5.98 19.89
CA VAL A 40 9.23 -6.33 19.02
C VAL A 40 10.32 -5.27 19.25
N THR A 41 11.44 -5.66 19.84
CA THR A 41 12.60 -4.79 19.99
C THR A 41 13.34 -4.64 18.65
N PRO A 42 14.26 -3.66 18.49
CA PRO A 42 15.07 -3.55 17.29
C PRO A 42 15.90 -4.82 17.00
N ALA A 43 16.37 -5.50 18.06
CA ALA A 43 17.08 -6.76 17.91
C ALA A 43 16.16 -7.88 17.40
N ASP A 44 14.93 -7.96 17.92
CA ASP A 44 13.93 -8.93 17.45
C ASP A 44 13.58 -8.69 15.98
N ALA A 45 13.37 -7.44 15.56
CA ALA A 45 13.04 -7.11 14.18
C ALA A 45 14.15 -7.57 13.21
N VAL A 46 15.42 -7.33 13.55
CA VAL A 46 16.59 -7.79 12.77
C VAL A 46 16.66 -9.32 12.74
N GLU A 47 16.37 -9.99 13.86
CA GLU A 47 16.38 -11.45 13.93
C GLU A 47 15.25 -12.06 13.09
N ILE A 48 14.03 -11.52 13.18
CA ILE A 48 12.88 -11.95 12.38
C ILE A 48 13.17 -11.78 10.89
N ASP A 49 13.78 -10.66 10.48
CA ASP A 49 14.10 -10.41 9.07
C ASP A 49 15.18 -11.37 8.55
N ARG A 50 16.25 -11.56 9.31
CA ARG A 50 17.29 -12.54 8.98
C ARG A 50 16.71 -13.94 8.81
N GLU A 51 15.79 -14.32 9.68
CA GLU A 51 15.21 -15.66 9.71
C GLU A 51 14.10 -15.84 8.66
N ARG A 52 13.38 -14.76 8.32
CA ARG A 52 12.53 -14.67 7.13
C ARG A 52 13.34 -15.06 5.88
N GLU A 53 14.48 -14.40 5.66
CA GLU A 53 15.35 -14.66 4.52
C GLU A 53 15.95 -16.08 4.54
N ARG A 54 16.51 -16.49 5.69
CA ARG A 54 17.11 -17.83 5.87
C ARG A 54 16.10 -18.94 5.58
N CYS A 55 14.85 -18.77 6.03
CA CYS A 55 13.77 -19.73 5.82
C CYS A 55 12.94 -19.49 4.55
N ARG A 56 13.30 -18.49 3.72
CA ARG A 56 12.60 -18.11 2.48
C ARG A 56 11.10 -17.90 2.69
N ARG A 57 10.73 -17.25 3.80
CA ARG A 57 9.35 -16.95 4.15
C ARG A 57 8.85 -15.80 3.28
N LYS A 58 7.57 -15.84 2.89
CA LYS A 58 7.01 -14.91 1.90
C LYS A 58 6.39 -13.63 2.49
N PHE A 59 6.23 -13.55 3.80
CA PHE A 59 5.64 -12.37 4.45
C PHE A 59 6.56 -11.15 4.32
N ARG A 60 5.98 -9.95 4.29
CA ARG A 60 6.69 -8.69 4.05
C ARG A 60 6.69 -7.81 5.29
N PHE A 61 7.76 -7.03 5.48
CA PHE A 61 7.87 -6.07 6.57
C PHE A 61 7.23 -4.77 6.11
N CYS A 62 5.91 -4.69 6.26
CA CYS A 62 5.17 -3.49 5.86
C CYS A 62 5.70 -2.27 6.61
N ARG A 63 5.77 -2.33 7.96
CA ARG A 63 6.30 -1.23 8.79
C ARG A 63 6.95 -1.75 10.06
N TYR A 64 7.99 -1.05 10.50
CA TYR A 64 8.53 -1.21 11.85
C TYR A 64 8.62 0.13 12.59
N TYR A 65 7.91 0.25 13.72
CA TYR A 65 7.90 1.40 14.60
C TYR A 65 8.68 1.08 15.89
N PRO A 66 9.98 1.45 15.99
CA PRO A 66 10.81 1.08 17.13
C PRO A 66 10.32 1.66 18.46
N ASP A 67 9.82 2.91 18.46
CA ASP A 67 9.34 3.58 19.68
C ASP A 67 8.06 2.94 20.26
N HIS A 68 7.29 2.28 19.40
CA HIS A 68 6.07 1.56 19.78
C HIS A 68 6.30 0.05 19.91
N GLN A 69 7.52 -0.43 19.64
CA GLN A 69 7.87 -1.84 19.54
C GLN A 69 6.86 -2.62 18.69
N LEU A 70 6.47 -2.03 17.56
CA LEU A 70 5.41 -2.54 16.68
C LEU A 70 6.01 -2.90 15.33
N LEU A 71 5.84 -4.16 14.92
CA LEU A 71 6.15 -4.66 13.60
C LEU A 71 4.84 -5.08 12.91
N ILE A 72 4.57 -4.50 11.75
CA ILE A 72 3.42 -4.84 10.91
C ILE A 72 3.92 -5.72 9.77
N LEU A 73 3.38 -6.93 9.70
CA LEU A 73 3.68 -7.89 8.65
C LEU A 73 2.52 -7.97 7.66
N VAL A 74 2.84 -7.90 6.37
CA VAL A 74 1.88 -8.19 5.29
C VAL A 74 2.04 -9.65 4.86
N LEU A 75 0.92 -10.35 4.74
CA LEU A 75 0.84 -11.75 4.35
C LEU A 75 0.32 -11.81 2.91
N PRO A 76 1.10 -12.32 1.93
CA PRO A 76 0.76 -12.28 0.51
C PRO A 76 -0.30 -13.33 0.16
N THR A 77 -1.54 -13.11 0.61
CA THR A 77 -2.70 -13.92 0.20
C THR A 77 -3.03 -13.65 -1.27
N TYR A 78 -3.69 -14.60 -1.93
CA TYR A 78 -4.06 -14.45 -3.34
C TYR A 78 -4.90 -13.18 -3.58
N LEU A 79 -5.88 -12.91 -2.72
CA LEU A 79 -6.68 -11.69 -2.78
C LEU A 79 -5.84 -10.42 -2.61
N HIS A 80 -4.89 -10.42 -1.67
CA HIS A 80 -4.03 -9.26 -1.41
C HIS A 80 -3.17 -8.93 -2.64
N GLU A 81 -2.46 -9.93 -3.18
CA GLU A 81 -1.63 -9.76 -4.37
C GLU A 81 -2.47 -9.35 -5.58
N ALA A 82 -3.65 -9.96 -5.77
CA ALA A 82 -4.56 -9.59 -6.84
C ALA A 82 -5.11 -8.16 -6.72
N LEU A 83 -5.23 -7.63 -5.49
CA LEU A 83 -5.72 -6.28 -5.24
C LEU A 83 -4.73 -5.24 -5.78
N HIS A 84 -3.47 -5.29 -5.36
CA HIS A 84 -2.49 -4.25 -5.73
C HIS A 84 -1.78 -4.54 -7.06
N LEU A 85 -1.40 -5.78 -7.39
CA LEU A 85 -0.65 -6.07 -8.62
C LEU A 85 -1.48 -5.82 -9.87
N ASN A 86 -2.75 -6.25 -9.89
CA ASN A 86 -3.61 -6.02 -11.04
C ASN A 86 -3.97 -4.53 -11.18
N PHE A 87 -4.07 -3.80 -10.06
CA PHE A 87 -4.28 -2.35 -10.11
C PHE A 87 -3.06 -1.64 -10.69
N ASP A 88 -1.87 -1.95 -10.18
CA ASP A 88 -0.61 -1.38 -10.67
C ASP A 88 -0.40 -1.70 -12.15
N TYR A 89 -0.57 -2.96 -12.57
CA TYR A 89 -0.28 -3.39 -13.93
C TYR A 89 -1.38 -3.03 -14.94
N ASP A 90 -2.63 -3.44 -14.68
CA ASP A 90 -3.71 -3.32 -15.66
C ASP A 90 -4.39 -1.96 -15.63
N ALA A 91 -4.42 -1.29 -14.47
CA ALA A 91 -5.08 0.01 -14.35
C ALA A 91 -4.08 1.14 -14.56
N PHE A 92 -2.96 1.16 -13.83
CA PHE A 92 -1.99 2.27 -13.90
C PHE A 92 -0.99 2.14 -15.06
N HIS A 93 -0.23 1.05 -15.14
CA HIS A 93 0.80 0.88 -16.19
C HIS A 93 0.21 0.79 -17.60
N HIS A 94 -1.01 0.27 -17.75
CA HIS A 94 -1.73 0.32 -19.02
C HIS A 94 -1.87 1.77 -19.52
N GLN A 95 -2.24 2.71 -18.65
CA GLN A 95 -2.37 4.13 -19.03
C GLN A 95 -1.02 4.77 -19.34
N LEU A 96 0.03 4.42 -18.58
CA LEU A 96 1.39 4.86 -18.91
C LEU A 96 1.84 4.39 -20.30
N PHE A 97 1.46 3.17 -20.69
CA PHE A 97 1.75 2.64 -22.01
C PHE A 97 1.00 3.41 -23.11
N GLN A 98 -0.30 3.65 -22.94
CA GLN A 98 -1.11 4.41 -23.90
C GLN A 98 -0.60 5.84 -24.12
N LEU A 99 -0.06 6.47 -23.07
CA LEU A 99 0.49 7.83 -23.12
C LEU A 99 1.97 7.88 -23.53
N GLY A 100 2.61 6.75 -23.84
CA GLY A 100 4.02 6.68 -24.22
C GLY A 100 5.00 7.01 -23.07
N LEU A 101 4.52 6.95 -21.82
CA LEU A 101 5.28 7.32 -20.61
C LEU A 101 5.99 6.13 -19.94
N ARG A 102 5.83 4.91 -20.47
CA ARG A 102 6.42 3.69 -19.88
C ARG A 102 7.93 3.78 -19.64
N ARG A 103 8.67 4.50 -20.49
CA ARG A 103 10.13 4.67 -20.35
C ARG A 103 10.54 5.73 -19.33
N ASP A 104 9.61 6.58 -18.93
CA ASP A 104 9.81 7.64 -17.95
C ASP A 104 9.44 7.18 -16.52
N TRP A 105 8.95 5.95 -16.37
CA TRP A 105 8.50 5.37 -15.11
C TRP A 105 9.33 4.14 -14.72
N PHE A 106 9.70 4.05 -13.45
CA PHE A 106 10.45 2.95 -12.88
C PHE A 106 9.70 2.37 -11.68
N SER A 107 9.22 1.14 -11.83
CA SER A 107 8.60 0.37 -10.74
C SER A 107 9.69 -0.10 -9.77
N THR A 108 9.49 0.15 -8.49
CA THR A 108 10.34 -0.31 -7.38
C THR A 108 9.67 -1.37 -6.54
N GLY A 109 8.39 -1.68 -6.81
CA GLY A 109 7.67 -2.78 -6.18
C GLY A 109 7.67 -2.64 -4.66
N TRP A 110 8.21 -3.65 -3.99
CA TRP A 110 8.26 -3.80 -2.54
C TRP A 110 9.64 -3.48 -1.95
N ALA A 111 10.40 -2.60 -2.61
CA ALA A 111 11.68 -2.13 -2.07
C ALA A 111 11.51 -1.59 -0.64
N THR A 112 12.49 -1.85 0.22
CA THR A 112 12.53 -1.37 1.59
C THR A 112 13.06 0.07 1.63
N TYR A 113 12.31 0.98 2.25
CA TYR A 113 12.68 2.37 2.41
C TYR A 113 12.95 2.70 3.88
N PRO A 114 14.18 3.12 4.24
CA PRO A 114 14.49 3.51 5.61
C PRO A 114 13.98 4.93 5.91
N ASP A 115 13.50 5.14 7.13
CA ASP A 115 13.19 6.47 7.65
C ASP A 115 14.47 7.20 8.05
N TYR A 116 15.02 7.95 7.10
CA TYR A 116 16.23 8.75 7.31
C TYR A 116 16.05 9.85 8.37
N THR A 117 14.81 10.23 8.73
CA THR A 117 14.58 11.27 9.75
C THR A 117 14.95 10.79 11.16
N LEU A 118 14.97 9.48 11.37
CA LEU A 118 15.28 8.86 12.65
C LEU A 118 16.74 8.43 12.79
N GLU A 119 17.51 8.35 11.70
CA GLU A 119 18.90 7.88 11.70
C GLU A 119 19.80 8.70 12.64
N ALA A 120 19.68 10.03 12.64
CA ALA A 120 20.46 10.91 13.50
C ALA A 120 20.22 10.66 15.01
N SER A 121 19.11 10.01 15.36
CA SER A 121 18.77 9.62 16.73
C SER A 121 19.12 8.17 17.07
N GLY A 122 19.84 7.46 16.19
CA GLY A 122 20.21 6.05 16.39
C GLY A 122 19.02 5.08 16.31
N ARG A 123 17.86 5.56 15.84
CA ARG A 123 16.64 4.77 15.65
C ARG A 123 16.50 4.42 14.18
N GLN A 124 15.96 3.22 13.90
CA GLN A 124 15.70 2.76 12.54
C GLN A 124 14.24 2.33 12.43
N SER A 125 13.49 3.08 11.61
CA SER A 125 12.20 2.66 11.06
C SER A 125 12.40 2.39 9.58
N TYR A 126 11.62 1.48 9.01
CA TYR A 126 11.63 1.22 7.59
C TYR A 126 10.26 0.69 7.16
N GLY A 127 9.99 0.76 5.86
CA GLY A 127 8.74 0.31 5.29
C GLY A 127 8.89 -0.22 3.88
N GLU A 128 8.09 -1.24 3.58
CA GLU A 128 7.88 -1.80 2.25
C GLU A 128 6.46 -1.42 1.81
N GLY A 129 6.29 -0.90 0.59
CA GLY A 129 4.96 -0.67 0.02
C GLY A 129 4.52 -1.86 -0.82
N ASP A 130 3.21 -2.04 -1.02
CA ASP A 130 2.74 -3.17 -1.82
C ASP A 130 3.12 -3.04 -3.29
N SER A 131 3.00 -1.83 -3.85
CA SER A 131 3.55 -1.49 -5.15
C SER A 131 4.01 -0.04 -5.17
N THR A 132 5.24 0.18 -5.59
CA THR A 132 5.84 1.53 -5.62
C THR A 132 6.46 1.82 -6.97
N GLY A 133 6.53 3.11 -7.32
CA GLY A 133 7.22 3.54 -8.52
C GLY A 133 7.58 5.02 -8.51
N ARG A 134 8.48 5.40 -9.41
CA ARG A 134 9.05 6.75 -9.49
C ARG A 134 9.34 7.18 -10.92
N SER A 135 9.40 8.49 -11.08
CA SER A 135 9.94 9.13 -12.29
C SER A 135 11.40 8.76 -12.52
N SER A 136 11.80 8.72 -13.79
CA SER A 136 13.19 8.62 -14.23
C SER A 136 14.11 9.72 -13.67
N SER A 137 13.54 10.85 -13.24
CA SER A 137 14.29 11.93 -12.57
C SER A 137 14.76 11.57 -11.15
N ARG A 138 14.21 10.52 -10.52
CA ARG A 138 14.58 10.03 -9.18
C ARG A 138 15.39 8.73 -9.20
N LEU A 139 16.10 8.45 -10.29
CA LEU A 139 16.95 7.26 -10.37
C LEU A 139 18.09 7.32 -9.34
N GLY A 140 18.34 6.19 -8.68
CA GLY A 140 19.39 6.04 -7.66
C GLY A 140 18.97 5.12 -6.50
N PRO A 141 19.94 4.60 -5.73
CA PRO A 141 19.66 3.62 -4.67
C PRO A 141 18.79 4.18 -3.53
N ASN A 142 18.83 5.50 -3.29
CA ASN A 142 18.16 6.13 -2.15
C ASN A 142 16.92 6.96 -2.56
N GLY A 143 16.50 6.88 -3.82
CA GLY A 143 15.35 7.66 -4.29
C GLY A 143 14.03 7.06 -3.81
N TRP A 144 13.28 7.81 -2.99
CA TRP A 144 11.91 7.48 -2.62
C TRP A 144 10.99 7.40 -3.86
N PRO A 145 9.91 6.60 -3.78
CA PRO A 145 8.95 6.51 -4.87
C PRO A 145 8.13 7.81 -4.98
N CYS A 146 7.60 8.11 -6.17
CA CYS A 146 6.60 9.17 -6.32
C CYS A 146 5.19 8.65 -5.99
N LEU A 147 4.90 7.40 -6.35
CA LEU A 147 3.62 6.73 -6.12
C LEU A 147 3.84 5.52 -5.21
N VAL A 148 2.98 5.41 -4.19
CA VAL A 148 2.85 4.19 -3.41
C VAL A 148 1.40 3.71 -3.47
N ILE A 149 1.22 2.41 -3.69
CA ILE A 149 -0.05 1.71 -3.58
C ILE A 149 0.05 0.81 -2.35
N GLU A 150 -0.93 0.91 -1.45
CA GLU A 150 -1.10 0.02 -0.30
C GLU A 150 -2.47 -0.65 -0.39
N GLY A 151 -2.48 -1.98 -0.29
CA GLY A 151 -3.66 -2.83 -0.40
C GLY A 151 -3.95 -3.57 0.89
N GLY A 152 -5.23 -3.75 1.21
CA GLY A 152 -5.61 -4.57 2.35
C GLY A 152 -7.03 -5.11 2.28
N HIS A 153 -7.23 -6.37 2.65
CA HIS A 153 -8.57 -6.94 2.90
C HIS A 153 -8.84 -7.21 4.39
N SER A 154 -7.80 -7.31 5.21
CA SER A 154 -7.90 -7.51 6.67
C SER A 154 -7.59 -6.25 7.47
N GLN A 155 -6.80 -5.31 6.92
CA GLN A 155 -6.63 -3.98 7.51
C GLN A 155 -7.92 -3.16 7.43
N SER A 156 -8.16 -2.35 8.45
CA SER A 156 -9.14 -1.27 8.42
C SER A 156 -8.63 -0.10 7.58
N LEU A 157 -9.54 0.75 7.12
CA LEU A 157 -9.15 1.94 6.36
C LEU A 157 -8.31 2.92 7.22
N ASP A 158 -8.64 3.06 8.51
CA ASP A 158 -7.85 3.87 9.45
C ASP A 158 -6.41 3.38 9.59
N GLN A 159 -6.18 2.07 9.54
CA GLN A 159 -4.83 1.49 9.56
C GLN A 159 -4.07 1.82 8.27
N LEU A 160 -4.73 1.71 7.11
CA LEU A 160 -4.14 2.11 5.83
C LEU A 160 -3.84 3.62 5.79
N HIS A 161 -4.67 4.46 6.42
CA HIS A 161 -4.37 5.90 6.59
C HIS A 161 -3.15 6.15 7.48
N ALA A 162 -2.88 5.31 8.47
CA ALA A 162 -1.66 5.39 9.26
C ALA A 162 -0.41 5.06 8.41
N ASP A 163 -0.49 4.03 7.56
CA ASP A 163 0.57 3.66 6.62
C ASP A 163 0.87 4.79 5.63
N LEU A 164 -0.18 5.43 5.12
CA LEU A 164 -0.10 6.63 4.28
C LEU A 164 0.59 7.80 4.99
N GLY A 165 0.22 8.06 6.25
CA GLY A 165 0.83 9.13 7.03
C GLY A 165 2.33 8.93 7.19
N TRP A 166 2.75 7.68 7.42
CA TRP A 166 4.16 7.31 7.50
C TRP A 166 4.91 7.57 6.19
N TRP A 167 4.35 7.21 5.03
CA TRP A 167 5.02 7.45 3.73
C TRP A 167 5.37 8.91 3.52
N PHE A 168 4.43 9.82 3.79
CA PHE A 168 4.70 11.25 3.63
C PHE A 168 5.72 11.76 4.64
N SER A 169 5.62 11.37 5.91
CA SER A 169 6.55 11.85 6.94
C SER A 169 7.96 11.29 6.78
N ALA A 170 8.10 9.96 6.60
CA ALA A 170 9.39 9.27 6.54
C ALA A 170 10.18 9.64 5.28
N SER A 171 9.46 9.88 4.18
CA SER A 171 10.08 10.36 2.93
C SER A 171 10.38 11.85 2.91
N ASN A 172 10.09 12.60 3.99
CA ASN A 172 10.11 14.07 3.98
C ASN A 172 9.36 14.65 2.76
N HIS A 173 8.17 14.10 2.53
CA HIS A 173 7.31 14.44 1.40
C HIS A 173 7.95 14.17 0.02
N GLU A 174 8.90 13.25 -0.09
CA GLU A 174 9.39 12.82 -1.41
C GLU A 174 8.39 11.90 -2.14
N VAL A 175 7.62 11.10 -1.37
CA VAL A 175 6.40 10.45 -1.86
C VAL A 175 5.35 11.50 -2.18
N LYS A 176 4.76 11.40 -3.36
CA LYS A 176 3.84 12.43 -3.89
C LYS A 176 2.40 11.98 -4.01
N ILE A 177 2.15 10.69 -4.15
CA ILE A 177 0.80 10.13 -4.17
C ILE A 177 0.82 8.82 -3.41
N VAL A 178 -0.15 8.64 -2.52
CA VAL A 178 -0.47 7.33 -1.94
C VAL A 178 -1.87 6.93 -2.40
N VAL A 179 -2.01 5.72 -2.92
CA VAL A 179 -3.29 5.09 -3.25
C VAL A 179 -3.57 3.97 -2.28
N LEU A 180 -4.69 4.05 -1.58
CA LEU A 180 -5.17 3.00 -0.70
C LEU A 180 -6.21 2.16 -1.42
N LEU A 181 -6.01 0.85 -1.42
CA LEU A 181 -6.92 -0.14 -1.99
C LEU A 181 -7.47 -0.99 -0.83
N LYS A 182 -8.76 -0.89 -0.57
CA LYS A 182 -9.42 -1.67 0.48
C LYS A 182 -10.46 -2.59 -0.13
N PHE A 183 -10.31 -3.89 0.08
CA PHE A 183 -11.42 -4.83 -0.11
C PHE A 183 -12.16 -5.01 1.22
N ASP A 184 -13.40 -4.52 1.29
CA ASP A 184 -14.30 -4.73 2.41
C ASP A 184 -15.15 -5.98 2.17
N ARG A 185 -14.74 -7.10 2.78
CA ARG A 185 -15.45 -8.38 2.71
C ARG A 185 -16.87 -8.32 3.30
N ARG A 186 -17.16 -7.39 4.22
CA ARG A 186 -18.49 -7.29 4.86
C ARG A 186 -19.50 -6.63 3.94
N GLN A 187 -19.06 -5.62 3.22
CA GLN A 187 -19.89 -4.87 2.29
C GLN A 187 -19.83 -5.43 0.86
N ASP A 188 -18.96 -6.41 0.61
CA ASP A 188 -18.61 -6.88 -0.74
C ASP A 188 -18.29 -5.68 -1.66
N LEU A 189 -17.35 -4.86 -1.19
CA LEU A 189 -17.05 -3.54 -1.75
C LEU A 189 -15.54 -3.33 -1.89
N ILE A 190 -15.12 -2.74 -2.99
CA ILE A 190 -13.76 -2.19 -3.14
C ILE A 190 -13.83 -0.68 -2.92
N ILE A 191 -12.91 -0.16 -2.12
CA ILE A 191 -12.68 1.26 -1.90
C ILE A 191 -11.29 1.60 -2.43
N VAL A 192 -11.20 2.68 -3.20
CA VAL A 192 -9.95 3.26 -3.68
C VAL A 192 -9.89 4.70 -3.21
N GLU A 193 -8.83 5.05 -2.49
CA GLU A 193 -8.58 6.45 -2.10
C GLU A 193 -7.26 6.92 -2.70
N GLU A 194 -7.28 8.05 -3.39
CA GLU A 194 -6.08 8.74 -3.84
C GLU A 194 -5.84 9.97 -3.00
N VAL A 195 -4.63 10.05 -2.48
CA VAL A 195 -4.21 11.09 -1.56
C VAL A 195 -2.91 11.68 -2.07
N PRO A 196 -2.94 12.89 -2.63
CA PRO A 196 -1.74 13.56 -3.09
C PRO A 196 -1.05 14.29 -1.93
N ASP A 197 0.27 14.33 -1.98
CA ASP A 197 1.07 15.25 -1.18
C ASP A 197 0.82 16.68 -1.68
N ARG A 198 -0.02 17.41 -0.97
CA ARG A 198 -0.22 18.84 -1.18
C ARG A 198 0.34 19.58 0.02
N PRO A 199 1.59 20.06 -0.05
CA PRO A 199 2.07 21.02 0.93
C PRO A 199 1.23 22.29 0.75
N GLY A 200 0.21 22.49 1.59
CA GLY A 200 -0.40 23.79 1.74
C GLY A 200 0.71 24.78 2.11
N ALA A 201 0.79 25.92 1.41
CA ALA A 201 1.81 26.92 1.66
C ALA A 201 1.88 27.24 3.16
N MET A 202 2.89 26.75 3.90
CA MET A 202 2.97 27.02 5.33
C MET A 202 4.34 26.80 5.96
N THR A 203 4.60 27.69 6.92
CA THR A 203 5.76 27.76 7.81
C THR A 203 5.86 26.54 8.74
N ARG A 204 7.09 26.23 9.17
CA ARG A 204 7.48 25.02 9.94
C ARG A 204 6.64 24.71 11.18
N SER A 205 5.88 25.65 11.75
CA SER A 205 5.07 25.42 12.97
C SER A 205 3.70 24.77 12.74
N ARG A 206 3.19 24.67 11.50
CA ARG A 206 1.87 24.07 11.20
C ARG A 206 1.90 22.71 10.49
N ALA A 207 3.08 22.23 10.11
CA ALA A 207 3.26 20.92 9.44
C ALA A 207 2.74 19.74 10.29
N ALA A 208 2.72 19.87 11.62
CA ALA A 208 2.23 18.83 12.52
C ALA A 208 0.70 18.64 12.53
N GLN A 209 -0.08 19.48 11.85
CA GLN A 209 -1.55 19.47 11.94
C GLN A 209 -2.30 19.25 10.61
N LEU A 210 -1.62 19.25 9.46
CA LEU A 210 -2.28 18.98 8.18
C LEU A 210 -2.20 17.48 7.88
N ARG A 211 -3.25 16.76 8.27
CA ARG A 211 -3.47 15.40 7.79
C ARG A 211 -3.58 15.45 6.26
N PRO A 212 -2.93 14.54 5.53
CA PRO A 212 -3.17 14.36 4.10
C PRO A 212 -4.68 14.26 3.84
N VAL A 213 -5.19 15.06 2.91
CA VAL A 213 -6.62 15.11 2.60
C VAL A 213 -6.87 14.17 1.43
N CYS A 214 -7.72 13.16 1.64
CA CYS A 214 -8.21 12.31 0.56
C CYS A 214 -8.80 13.19 -0.54
N ARG A 215 -8.16 13.20 -1.72
CA ARG A 215 -8.60 14.02 -2.85
C ARG A 215 -9.76 13.33 -3.55
N GLN A 216 -9.68 12.02 -3.69
CA GLN A 216 -10.66 11.24 -4.42
C GLN A 216 -10.91 9.91 -3.72
N SER A 217 -12.18 9.57 -3.57
CA SER A 217 -12.63 8.25 -3.09
C SER A 217 -13.52 7.65 -4.16
N ILE A 218 -13.21 6.41 -4.54
CA ILE A 218 -13.96 5.61 -5.50
C ILE A 218 -14.44 4.36 -4.78
N THR A 219 -15.69 3.98 -5.04
CA THR A 219 -16.24 2.72 -4.56
C THR A 219 -16.68 1.87 -5.74
N ILE A 220 -16.36 0.59 -5.71
CA ILE A 220 -16.82 -0.40 -6.68
C ILE A 220 -17.63 -1.45 -5.94
N SER A 221 -18.87 -1.66 -6.36
CA SER A 221 -19.74 -2.72 -5.86
C SER A 221 -19.98 -3.75 -6.95
N ARG A 222 -20.12 -5.01 -6.56
CA ARG A 222 -20.43 -6.12 -7.46
C ARG A 222 -21.94 -6.35 -7.52
N ASP A 223 -22.48 -6.40 -8.73
CA ASP A 223 -23.83 -6.91 -8.97
C ASP A 223 -23.73 -8.32 -9.56
N GLY A 224 -23.94 -9.31 -8.68
CA GLY A 224 -23.94 -10.72 -9.04
C GLY A 224 -25.24 -11.22 -9.68
N THR A 225 -26.24 -10.35 -9.88
CA THR A 225 -27.54 -10.73 -10.46
C THR A 225 -27.56 -10.66 -11.98
N THR A 226 -26.52 -10.07 -12.60
CA THR A 226 -26.37 -9.97 -14.05
C THR A 226 -25.48 -11.08 -14.62
N ASP A 227 -25.70 -11.45 -15.89
CA ASP A 227 -24.83 -12.33 -16.66
C ASP A 227 -24.41 -11.64 -17.98
N PRO A 228 -23.14 -11.24 -18.14
CA PRO A 228 -22.04 -11.40 -17.19
C PRO A 228 -22.21 -10.53 -15.93
N VAL A 229 -21.51 -10.92 -14.85
CA VAL A 229 -21.43 -10.14 -13.60
C VAL A 229 -20.99 -8.71 -13.91
N SER A 230 -21.68 -7.74 -13.32
CA SER A 230 -21.39 -6.33 -13.53
C SER A 230 -20.80 -5.68 -12.28
N TYR A 231 -20.08 -4.57 -12.49
CA TYR A 231 -19.39 -3.82 -11.44
C TYR A 231 -19.77 -2.34 -11.53
N HIS A 232 -20.40 -1.81 -10.49
CA HIS A 232 -20.84 -0.42 -10.44
C HIS A 232 -19.77 0.45 -9.78
N VAL A 233 -19.20 1.37 -10.55
CA VAL A 233 -18.13 2.27 -10.12
C VAL A 233 -18.72 3.65 -9.81
N THR A 234 -18.51 4.14 -8.59
CA THR A 234 -18.90 5.50 -8.16
C THR A 234 -17.66 6.32 -7.87
N GLY A 235 -17.66 7.60 -8.25
CA GLY A 235 -16.53 8.52 -8.01
C GLY A 235 -15.40 8.46 -9.04
N ALA A 236 -15.54 7.67 -10.11
CA ALA A 236 -14.60 7.59 -11.23
C ALA A 236 -14.64 8.83 -12.15
N PRO A 237 -13.59 9.06 -12.97
CA PRO A 237 -12.38 8.25 -13.13
C PRO A 237 -11.32 8.60 -12.08
N LEU A 238 -10.40 7.68 -11.75
CA LEU A 238 -9.26 8.01 -10.90
C LEU A 238 -8.23 8.83 -11.70
N VAL A 239 -7.84 9.99 -11.19
CA VAL A 239 -6.92 10.90 -11.89
C VAL A 239 -5.66 11.18 -11.08
N TYR A 240 -4.52 10.77 -11.60
CA TYR A 240 -3.20 11.09 -11.04
C TYR A 240 -2.63 12.36 -11.68
N ASP A 241 -2.22 13.31 -10.85
CA ASP A 241 -1.55 14.52 -11.31
C ASP A 241 -0.19 14.19 -11.94
N PHE A 242 0.00 14.59 -13.19
CA PHE A 242 1.21 14.30 -13.95
C PHE A 242 2.47 14.87 -13.26
N ARG A 243 2.39 16.07 -12.71
CA ARG A 243 3.54 16.75 -12.10
C ARG A 243 3.96 16.07 -10.81
N LEU A 244 3.02 15.51 -10.07
CA LEU A 244 3.31 14.73 -8.87
C LEU A 244 4.01 13.40 -9.20
N LEU A 245 3.58 12.73 -10.27
CA LEU A 245 4.20 11.48 -10.71
C LEU A 245 5.59 11.69 -11.32
N PHE A 246 5.72 12.64 -12.25
CA PHE A 246 6.92 12.79 -13.09
C PHE A 246 7.88 13.89 -12.65
N LEU A 247 7.45 14.78 -11.74
CA LEU A 247 8.23 15.89 -11.19
C LEU A 247 8.72 16.88 -12.25
N ARG A 248 7.93 17.04 -13.30
CA ARG A 248 8.16 17.95 -14.42
C ARG A 248 6.82 18.37 -15.03
N ASP A 249 6.83 19.44 -15.81
CA ASP A 249 5.69 19.80 -16.62
C ASP A 249 5.41 18.75 -17.71
N PRO A 250 4.14 18.56 -18.08
CA PRO A 250 3.78 17.71 -19.21
C PRO A 250 4.28 18.31 -20.53
N GLY A 251 4.85 17.46 -21.39
CA GLY A 251 5.16 17.83 -22.77
C GLY A 251 3.92 17.78 -23.68
N PRO A 252 4.08 18.07 -24.99
CA PRO A 252 3.00 17.95 -25.95
C PRO A 252 2.38 16.53 -25.94
N GLY A 253 1.06 16.45 -25.77
CA GLY A 253 0.33 15.19 -25.70
C GLY A 253 0.45 14.43 -24.38
N GLN A 254 1.19 14.94 -23.40
CA GLN A 254 1.23 14.40 -22.04
C GLN A 254 0.25 15.16 -21.14
N GLY A 255 -0.24 14.48 -20.11
CA GLY A 255 -1.19 15.03 -19.15
C GLY A 255 -1.44 14.06 -18.02
N ASP A 256 -2.40 14.38 -17.16
CA ASP A 256 -2.77 13.56 -16.01
C ASP A 256 -3.11 12.12 -16.43
N ILE A 257 -2.71 11.16 -15.59
CA ILE A 257 -2.97 9.74 -15.85
C ILE A 257 -4.38 9.44 -15.36
N THR A 258 -5.24 8.99 -16.26
CA THR A 258 -6.66 8.76 -15.97
C THR A 258 -6.99 7.27 -16.07
N VAL A 259 -7.40 6.65 -14.97
CA VAL A 259 -7.93 5.28 -14.93
C VAL A 259 -9.45 5.36 -15.01
N GLY A 260 -10.00 4.94 -16.16
CA GLY A 260 -11.42 5.08 -16.46
C GLY A 260 -12.30 4.03 -15.79
N VAL A 261 -13.62 4.21 -15.90
CA VAL A 261 -14.62 3.25 -15.40
C VAL A 261 -14.36 1.84 -15.93
N LYS A 262 -14.04 1.68 -17.22
CA LYS A 262 -13.80 0.36 -17.83
C LYS A 262 -12.58 -0.36 -17.24
N ASP A 263 -11.49 0.37 -17.01
CA ASP A 263 -10.27 -0.21 -16.41
C ASP A 263 -10.55 -0.62 -14.96
N LEU A 264 -11.27 0.23 -14.20
CA LEU A 264 -11.68 -0.07 -12.83
C LEU A 264 -12.62 -1.28 -12.75
N GLN A 265 -13.56 -1.43 -13.69
CA GLN A 265 -14.44 -2.61 -13.78
C GLN A 265 -13.64 -3.89 -14.12
N MET A 266 -12.67 -3.78 -15.03
CA MET A 266 -11.82 -4.91 -15.40
C MET A 266 -10.93 -5.35 -14.23
N TRP A 267 -10.31 -4.39 -13.55
CA TRP A 267 -9.53 -4.64 -12.33
C TRP A 267 -10.40 -5.28 -11.24
N ALA A 268 -11.57 -4.70 -10.96
CA ALA A 268 -12.53 -5.25 -10.00
C ALA A 268 -12.86 -6.71 -10.29
N SER A 269 -13.13 -7.06 -11.55
CA SER A 269 -13.38 -8.44 -11.95
C SER A 269 -12.26 -9.41 -11.55
N LYS A 270 -11.00 -9.01 -11.72
CA LYS A 270 -9.84 -9.80 -11.30
C LYS A 270 -9.76 -9.93 -9.78
N VAL A 271 -10.00 -8.84 -9.04
CA VAL A 271 -10.04 -8.87 -7.56
C VAL A 271 -11.12 -9.82 -7.06
N TRP A 272 -12.35 -9.74 -7.58
CA TRP A 272 -13.44 -10.63 -7.17
C TRP A 272 -13.20 -12.09 -7.55
N SER A 273 -12.49 -12.36 -8.65
CA SER A 273 -12.08 -13.73 -8.99
C SER A 273 -11.11 -14.32 -7.96
N ALA A 274 -10.36 -13.47 -7.26
CA ALA A 274 -9.45 -13.85 -6.17
C ALA A 274 -10.12 -13.94 -4.79
N VAL A 275 -11.42 -13.63 -4.66
CA VAL A 275 -12.16 -13.74 -3.39
C VAL A 275 -12.45 -15.22 -3.04
N HIS A 276 -12.20 -16.14 -3.97
CA HIS A 276 -12.47 -17.57 -3.82
C HIS A 276 -11.17 -18.37 -3.57
N ASP A 277 -10.71 -18.27 -2.33
CA ASP A 277 -9.93 -19.27 -1.57
C ASP A 277 -10.31 -19.12 -0.07
#